data_AF-A0A2A4HKN3-F1
#
_entry.id   AF-A0A2A4HKN3-F1
#
_cell.length_a   1.000
_cell.length_b   1.000
_cell.length_c   1.000
_cell.angle_alpha   90.00
_cell.angle_beta   90.00
_cell.angle_gamma   90.00
#
_symmetry.space_group_name_H-M   'P 1'
#
loop_
_entity.id
_entity.type
_entity.pdbx_description
1 polymer ?
#
loop_
_entity_poly.entity_id
_entity_poly.type
_entity_poly.pdbx_seq_one_letter_code
_entity_poly.pdbx_strand_id
1 'polypeptide(L)' 'SEAAVLYLRGNPGAQKLLQRFQKRMSKAKALSALAHKLGRAVYFMLKNEKVFDEQRFLTS' A
#
# COMPACT_ATOMS: atom_id res chain seq x y z
N SER A 1 -1.55 1.82 10.96
CA SER A 1 -2.26 2.90 10.24
C SER A 1 -3.56 2.34 9.70
N GLU A 2 -4.68 2.98 10.00
CA GLU A 2 -6.03 2.55 9.62
C GLU A 2 -6.23 2.50 8.10
N ALA A 3 -5.71 3.48 7.37
CA ALA A 3 -5.79 3.53 5.91
C ALA A 3 -5.21 2.28 5.22
N ALA A 4 -4.13 1.70 5.76
CA ALA A 4 -3.58 0.46 5.21
C ALA A 4 -4.49 -0.75 5.43
N VAL A 5 -5.21 -0.79 6.56
CA VAL A 5 -6.16 -1.86 6.86
C VAL A 5 -7.40 -1.73 5.99
N LEU A 6 -7.92 -0.52 5.84
CA LEU A 6 -9.04 -0.23 4.93
C LEU A 6 -8.69 -0.55 3.47
N TYR A 7 -7.49 -0.18 3.02
CA TYR A 7 -7.03 -0.49 1.67
C TYR A 7 -6.93 -2.00 1.38
N LEU A 8 -6.65 -2.82 2.40
CA LEU A 8 -6.61 -4.28 2.26
C LEU A 8 -8.01 -4.92 2.23
N ARG A 9 -9.03 -4.25 2.76
CA ARG A 9 -10.38 -4.79 2.87
C ARG A 9 -11.01 -4.85 1.47
N GLY A 10 -11.38 -6.06 1.05
CA GLY A 10 -12.02 -6.27 -0.27
C GLY A 10 -11.09 -6.06 -1.48
N ASN A 11 -9.77 -5.94 -1.26
CA ASN A 11 -8.80 -5.71 -2.34
C ASN A 11 -7.79 -6.88 -2.47
N PRO A 12 -8.05 -7.86 -3.36
CA PRO A 12 -7.16 -9.01 -3.55
C PRO A 12 -5.76 -8.63 -4.05
N GLY A 13 -5.64 -7.55 -4.82
CA GLY A 13 -4.36 -7.04 -5.33
C GLY A 13 -3.47 -6.55 -4.20
N ALA A 14 -4.02 -5.72 -3.33
CA ALA A 14 -3.34 -5.23 -2.12
C ALA A 14 -2.96 -6.36 -1.17
N GLN A 15 -3.84 -7.36 -1.01
CA GLN A 15 -3.54 -8.55 -0.18
C GLN A 15 -2.36 -9.36 -0.75
N LYS A 16 -2.31 -9.57 -2.08
CA LYS A 16 -1.15 -10.20 -2.72
C LYS A 16 0.13 -9.39 -2.53
N LEU A 17 0.06 -8.06 -2.61
CA LEU A 17 1.21 -7.20 -2.32
C LEU A 17 1.68 -7.37 -0.87
N LEU A 18 0.76 -7.36 0.09
CA LEU A 18 1.09 -7.59 1.50
C LEU A 18 1.74 -8.96 1.73
N GLN A 19 1.22 -10.01 1.09
CA GLN A 19 1.83 -11.34 1.15
C GLN A 19 3.26 -11.35 0.61
N ARG A 20 3.56 -10.60 -0.46
CA ARG A 20 4.94 -10.44 -0.97
C ARG A 20 5.85 -9.79 0.06
N PHE A 21 5.37 -8.78 0.78
CA PHE A 21 6.13 -8.19 1.89
C PHE A 21 6.33 -9.18 3.04
N GLN A 22 5.29 -9.92 3.41
CA GLN A 22 5.34 -10.92 4.48
C GLN A 22 6.34 -12.05 4.22
N LYS A 23 6.66 -12.37 2.96
CA LYS A 23 7.74 -13.31 2.63
C LYS A 23 9.14 -12.84 3.09
N ARG A 24 9.32 -11.54 3.32
CA ARG A 24 10.61 -10.92 3.68
C ARG A 24 10.65 -10.35 5.10
N MET A 25 9.49 -10.18 5.75
CA MET A 25 9.41 -9.54 7.07
C MET A 25 8.16 -9.98 7.85
N SER A 26 8.16 -9.73 9.16
CA SER A 26 7.01 -10.05 10.02
C SER A 26 5.74 -9.31 9.57
N LYS A 27 4.58 -9.87 9.90
CA LYS A 27 3.26 -9.30 9.57
C LYS A 27 3.13 -7.83 9.98
N ALA A 28 3.57 -7.49 11.19
CA ALA A 28 3.55 -6.11 11.69
C ALA A 28 4.42 -5.19 10.83
N LYS A 29 5.65 -5.61 10.50
CA LYS A 29 6.57 -4.81 9.68
C LYS A 29 6.08 -4.66 8.24
N ALA A 30 5.47 -5.71 7.67
CA ALA A 30 4.85 -5.67 6.35
C ALA A 30 3.70 -4.67 6.28
N LEU A 31 2.87 -4.62 7.33
CA LEU A 31 1.77 -3.66 7.41
C LEU A 31 2.28 -2.22 7.57
N SER A 32 3.33 -2.00 8.36
CA SER A 32 4.00 -0.70 8.46
C SER A 32 4.62 -0.27 7.14
N ALA A 33 5.26 -1.18 6.40
CA ALA A 33 5.80 -0.91 5.08
C ALA A 33 4.72 -0.53 4.05
N LEU A 34 3.58 -1.24 4.07
CA LEU A 34 2.42 -0.91 3.23
C LEU A 34 1.87 0.48 3.56
N ALA A 35 1.69 0.79 4.85
CA ALA A 35 1.24 2.10 5.29
C ALA A 35 2.18 3.23 4.86
N HIS A 36 3.49 3.01 4.98
CA HIS A 36 4.50 3.96 4.51
C HIS A 36 4.45 4.17 2.99
N LYS A 37 4.33 3.07 2.22
CA LYS A 37 4.18 3.13 0.76
C LYS A 37 2.93 3.92 0.36
N LEU A 38 1.79 3.67 1.03
CA LEU A 38 0.56 4.43 0.84
C LEU A 38 0.75 5.92 1.16
N GLY A 39 1.41 6.25 2.28
CA GLY A 39 1.68 7.64 2.64
C GLY A 39 2.49 8.38 1.58
N ARG A 40 3.53 7.72 1.01
CA ARG A 40 4.30 8.29 -0.11
C ARG A 40 3.44 8.46 -1.36
N ALA A 41 2.60 7.49 -1.70
CA ALA A 41 1.70 7.58 -2.84
C ALA A 41 0.75 8.78 -2.71
N VAL A 42 0.11 8.94 -1.54
CA VAL A 42 -0.78 10.07 -1.24
C VAL A 42 -0.03 11.40 -1.31
N TYR A 43 1.18 11.49 -0.76
CA TYR A 43 2.00 12.69 -0.87
C TYR A 43 2.24 13.08 -2.35
N PHE A 44 2.63 12.13 -3.19
CA PHE A 44 2.87 12.40 -4.62
C PHE A 44 1.58 12.71 -5.38
N MET A 45 0.46 12.06 -5.05
CA MET A 45 -0.85 12.37 -5.63
C MET A 45 -1.22 13.83 -5.37
N LEU A 46 -1.17 14.25 -4.11
CA LEU A 46 -1.52 15.61 -3.71
C LEU A 46 -0.55 16.64 -4.31
N LYS A 47 0.76 16.36 -4.27
CA LYS A 47 1.78 17.25 -4.83
C LYS A 47 1.63 17.49 -6.34
N ASN A 48 1.18 16.48 -7.08
CA ASN A 48 1.08 16.55 -8.54
C ASN A 48 -0.36 16.69 -9.04
N GLU A 49 -1.33 16.90 -8.13
CA GLU A 49 -2.76 17.00 -8.44
C GLU A 49 -3.29 15.80 -9.25
N LYS A 50 -2.79 14.60 -8.93
CA LYS A 50 -3.17 13.35 -9.60
C LYS A 50 -4.03 12.47 -8.72
N VAL A 51 -5.00 11.82 -9.36
CA VAL A 51 -5.79 10.75 -8.74
C VAL A 51 -4.93 9.52 -8.44
N PHE A 52 -5.42 8.65 -7.54
CA PHE A 52 -4.73 7.43 -7.19
C PHE A 52 -4.69 6.47 -8.38
N ASP A 53 -3.50 5.99 -8.72
CA ASP A 53 -3.28 4.96 -9.73
C ASP A 53 -2.90 3.65 -9.05
N GLU A 54 -3.88 2.75 -8.94
CA GLU A 54 -3.70 1.47 -8.27
C GLU A 54 -2.76 0.52 -9.05
N GLN A 55 -2.80 0.51 -10.37
CA GLN A 55 -1.95 -0.39 -11.15
C GLN A 55 -0.48 -0.03 -10.93
N ARG A 56 -0.17 1.27 -10.99
CA ARG A 56 1.17 1.78 -10.66
C ARG A 56 1.55 1.47 -9.22
N PHE A 57 0.62 1.64 -8.28
CA PHE A 57 0.85 1.35 -6.87
C PHE A 57 1.17 -0.12 -6.60
N LEU A 58 0.50 -1.07 -7.27
CA LEU A 58 0.68 -2.51 -7.04
C LEU A 58 1.90 -3.10 -7.75
N THR A 59 2.39 -2.47 -8.82
CA THR A 59 3.54 -2.93 -9.62
C THR A 59 4.88 -2.37 -9.15
N SER A 60 4.89 -1.21 -8.49
CA SER A 60 6.10 -0.55 -7.98
C SER A 60 6.69 -1.19 -6.72
#